data_AF-A0A1K1R2D9-F1
#
_entry.id   AF-A0A1K1R2D9-F1
#
_cell.length_a   1.000
_cell.length_b   1.000
_cell.length_c   1.000
_cell.angle_alpha   90.00
_cell.angle_beta   90.00
_cell.angle_gamma   90.00
#
_symmetry.space_group_name_H-M   'P 1'
#
loop_
_entity.id
_entity.type
_entity.pdbx_description
1 polymer ?
#
loop_
_entity_poly.entity_id
_entity_poly.type
_entity_poly.pdbx_seq_one_letter_code
_entity_poly.pdbx_strand_id
1 'polypeptide(L)' 'MGKKPKDPRKVVRKLMKAGKVKKKCCRSKPRCKKCPVLALKKAKLELAA' A
#
# COMPACT_ATOMS: atom_id res chain seq x y z
N MET A 1 13.28 22.67 -5.01
CA MET A 1 12.27 21.81 -4.35
C MET A 1 12.56 20.36 -4.71
N GLY A 2 13.17 19.61 -3.78
CA GLY A 2 13.76 18.29 -4.05
C GLY A 2 12.77 17.22 -4.50
N LYS A 3 13.16 16.43 -5.51
CA LYS A 3 12.47 15.23 -5.97
C LYS A 3 12.32 14.25 -4.80
N LYS A 4 11.18 14.25 -4.11
CA LYS A 4 10.90 13.24 -3.08
C LYS A 4 10.72 11.90 -3.80
N PRO A 5 11.51 10.85 -3.50
CA PRO A 5 11.18 9.51 -3.97
C PRO A 5 9.76 9.23 -3.48
N LYS A 6 8.86 8.89 -4.39
CA LYS A 6 7.45 8.62 -4.10
C LYS A 6 7.41 7.53 -3.02
N ASP A 7 7.22 7.89 -1.74
CA ASP A 7 7.26 6.90 -0.67
C ASP A 7 6.14 5.85 -0.87
N PRO A 8 6.44 4.54 -0.92
CA PRO A 8 5.40 3.50 -1.08
C PRO A 8 4.36 3.57 0.04
N ARG A 9 4.77 4.03 1.23
CA ARG A 9 3.90 4.25 2.38
C ARG A 9 2.87 5.35 2.15
N LYS A 10 3.22 6.43 1.42
CA LYS A 10 2.29 7.52 1.09
C LYS A 10 1.23 7.05 0.10
N VAL A 11 1.62 6.24 -0.89
CA VAL A 11 0.68 5.61 -1.84
C VAL A 11 -0.32 4.73 -1.10
N VAL A 12 0.15 3.86 -0.20
CA VAL A 12 -0.75 3.00 0.59
C VAL A 12 -1.65 3.81 1.52
N ARG A 13 -1.16 4.91 2.12
CA ARG A 13 -2.01 5.82 2.91
C ARG A 13 -3.11 6.48 2.06
N LYS A 14 -2.82 6.89 0.82
CA LYS A 14 -3.84 7.39 -0.11
C LYS A 14 -4.88 6.31 -0.44
N LEU A 15 -4.44 5.08 -0.70
CA LEU A 15 -5.33 3.95 -0.97
C LEU A 15 -6.18 3.54 0.25
N MET A 16 -5.66 3.70 1.46
CA MET A 16 -6.42 3.54 2.70
C MET A 16 -7.48 4.62 2.87
N LYS A 17 -7.14 5.89 2.59
CA LYS A 17 -8.12 7.00 2.62
C LYS A 17 -9.23 6.82 1.59
N ALA A 18 -8.90 6.29 0.41
CA ALA A 18 -9.85 5.98 -0.64
C ALA A 18 -10.70 4.71 -0.37
N GLY A 19 -10.56 4.05 0.79
CA GLY A 19 -11.32 2.84 1.13
C GLY A 19 -10.92 1.58 0.36
N LYS A 20 -9.91 1.66 -0.53
CA LYS A 20 -9.42 0.54 -1.34
C LYS A 20 -8.59 -0.45 -0.53
N VAL A 21 -7.99 -0.01 0.58
CA VAL A 21 -7.13 -0.82 1.46
C VAL A 21 -7.62 -0.75 2.91
N LYS A 22 -7.66 -1.88 3.61
CA LYS A 22 -8.02 -1.93 5.03
C LYS A 22 -6.96 -1.23 5.89
N LYS A 23 -7.40 -0.45 6.89
CA LYS A 23 -6.51 0.21 7.87
C LYS A 23 -5.63 -0.78 8.64
N LYS A 24 -6.19 -1.94 9.02
CA LYS A 24 -5.48 -3.03 9.71
C LYS A 24 -5.42 -4.28 8.85
N CYS A 25 -4.33 -5.05 8.97
CA CYS A 25 -4.22 -6.37 8.36
C CYS A 25 -5.08 -7.36 9.15
N CYS A 26 -6.00 -8.07 8.49
CA CYS A 26 -6.82 -9.10 9.12
C CYS A 26 -6.07 -10.40 9.47
N ARG A 27 -4.77 -10.50 9.10
CA ARG A 27 -3.89 -11.66 9.33
C ARG A 27 -4.42 -13.00 8.80
N SER A 28 -5.50 -13.00 8.04
CA SER A 28 -6.07 -14.19 7.38
C SER A 28 -5.08 -14.87 6.45
N LYS A 29 -5.15 -16.20 6.37
CA LYS A 29 -4.47 -17.04 5.39
C LYS A 29 -5.57 -17.69 4.53
N PRO A 30 -5.74 -17.30 3.25
CA PRO A 30 -4.94 -16.35 2.46
C PRO A 30 -5.20 -14.86 2.81
N ARG A 31 -4.27 -13.97 2.42
CA ARG A 31 -4.40 -12.52 2.64
C ARG A 31 -5.53 -11.95 1.80
N CYS A 32 -6.42 -11.14 2.40
CA CYS A 32 -7.53 -10.53 1.68
C CYS A 32 -7.08 -9.54 0.59
N LYS A 33 -7.89 -9.36 -0.46
CA LYS A 33 -7.62 -8.45 -1.59
C LYS A 33 -7.33 -6.99 -1.17
N LYS A 34 -7.89 -6.54 -0.05
CA LYS A 34 -7.70 -5.20 0.54
C LYS A 34 -6.58 -5.15 1.59
N CYS A 35 -5.70 -6.15 1.66
CA CYS A 35 -4.67 -6.24 2.69
C CYS A 35 -3.62 -5.12 2.55
N PRO A 36 -3.32 -4.36 3.62
CA PRO A 36 -2.32 -3.29 3.56
C PRO A 36 -0.91 -3.79 3.25
N VAL A 37 -0.59 -5.04 3.61
CA VAL A 37 0.71 -5.64 3.31
C VAL A 37 0.84 -5.98 1.83
N LEU A 38 -0.22 -6.45 1.18
CA LEU A 38 -0.23 -6.67 -0.27
C LEU A 38 -0.14 -5.34 -1.02
N ALA A 39 -0.87 -4.33 -0.57
CA ALA A 39 -0.80 -2.98 -1.14
C ALA A 39 0.62 -2.38 -1.02
N LEU A 40 1.30 -2.58 0.12
CA LEU A 40 2.69 -2.14 0.29
C LEU A 40 3.65 -2.86 -0.64
N LYS A 41 3.48 -4.18 -0.85
CA LYS A 41 4.29 -4.93 -1.81
C LYS A 41 4.09 -4.42 -3.24
N LYS A 42 2.85 -4.23 -3.67
CA LYS A 42 2.53 -3.68 -5.00
C LYS A 42 3.11 -2.29 -5.19
N ALA A 43 2.91 -1.39 -4.22
CA ALA A 43 3.45 -0.04 -4.31
C ALA A 43 4.98 -0.02 -4.38
N LYS A 44 5.67 -0.92 -3.67
CA LYS A 44 7.14 -1.05 -3.79
C LYS A 44 7.56 -1.50 -5.20
N LEU A 45 6.85 -2.46 -5.79
CA LEU A 45 7.13 -2.94 -7.15
C LEU A 45 6.88 -1.85 -8.18
N GLU A 46 5.76 -1.13 -8.08
CA GLU A 46 5.43 0.01 -8.96
C GLU A 46 6.35 1.22 -8.82
N LEU A 47 7.19 1.25 -7.78
CA LEU A 47 8.17 2.30 -7.54
C LEU A 47 9.59 1.89 -7.91
N ALA A 48 9.84 0.59 -8.02
CA ALA A 48 11.09 0.01 -8.47
C ALA A 48 11.09 -0.26 -9.99
N ALA A 49 9.91 -0.32 -10.61
CA ALA A 49 9.69 -0.27 -12.06
C ALA A 49 9.59 1.17 -12.55
#